data_AF-F9FI80-F1
#
_entry.id   AF-F9FI80-F1
#
_cell.length_a   1.000
_cell.length_b   1.000
_cell.length_c   1.000
_cell.angle_alpha   90.00
_cell.angle_beta   90.00
_cell.angle_gamma   90.00
#
_symmetry.space_group_name_H-M   'P 1'
#
loop_
_entity.id
_entity.type
_entity.pdbx_description
1 polymer ?
#
loop_
_entity_poly.entity_id
_entity_poly.type
_entity_poly.pdbx_seq_one_letter_code
_entity_poly.pdbx_strand_id
1 'polypeptide(L)'
;MPRDYLLPFLSVCLFVIQLGLSVSDLPSIKLMQDIVCKHVHRIDSPELLPEEKCRDEPVQQRLNFSMMGMQISATISATLVAFPLGVLSDRIGRLPVLGASILSMILSQSYAMFVRWKSDMIPLEAIWCIGVALLFGGGRSVAEAMVFVIIVDTVPESKRQA
;
A
#
# COMPACT_ATOMS: atom_id res chain seq x y z
N MET A 1 -27.92 -0.30 -12.08
CA MET A 1 -27.10 0.79 -12.65
C MET A 1 -26.70 0.37 -14.06
N PRO A 2 -26.94 1.18 -15.10
CA PRO A 2 -26.55 0.84 -16.46
C PRO A 2 -25.03 0.62 -16.52
N ARG A 3 -24.61 -0.43 -17.22
CA ARG A 3 -23.21 -0.88 -17.33
C ARG A 3 -22.27 0.25 -17.79
N ASP A 4 -22.83 1.22 -18.52
CA ASP A 4 -22.13 2.38 -19.11
C ASP A 4 -21.62 3.40 -18.07
N TYR A 5 -22.27 3.52 -16.91
CA TYR A 5 -21.84 4.45 -15.84
C TYR A 5 -20.97 3.77 -14.78
N LEU A 6 -21.03 2.45 -14.66
CA LEU A 6 -20.28 1.69 -13.66
C LEU A 6 -18.77 1.75 -13.91
N LEU A 7 -18.38 1.68 -15.18
CA LEU A 7 -16.99 1.66 -15.65
C LEU A 7 -16.26 3.00 -15.40
N PRO A 8 -16.79 4.17 -15.81
CA PRO A 8 -16.16 5.45 -15.48
C PRO A 8 -16.19 5.71 -13.97
N PHE A 9 -17.24 5.30 -13.26
CA PHE A 9 -17.30 5.45 -11.81
C PHE A 9 -16.20 4.65 -11.09
N LEU A 10 -16.03 3.37 -11.40
CA LEU A 10 -14.95 2.55 -10.85
C LEU A 10 -13.57 3.12 -11.18
N SER A 11 -13.36 3.52 -12.44
CA SER A 11 -12.10 4.12 -12.88
C SER A 11 -11.75 5.40 -12.10
N VAL A 12 -12.72 6.31 -11.94
CA VAL A 12 -12.54 7.54 -11.16
C VAL A 12 -12.25 7.22 -9.69
N CYS A 13 -13.02 6.32 -9.07
CA CYS A 13 -12.78 5.92 -7.68
C CYS A 13 -11.36 5.39 -7.47
N LEU A 14 -10.84 4.60 -8.40
CA LEU A 14 -9.48 4.07 -8.30
C LEU A 14 -8.42 5.12 -8.51
N PHE A 15 -8.63 6.02 -9.47
CA PHE A 15 -7.73 7.15 -9.66
C PHE A 15 -7.62 7.96 -8.37
N VAL A 16 -8.76 8.25 -7.72
CA VAL A 16 -8.80 8.97 -6.44
C VAL A 16 -8.08 8.19 -5.33
N ILE A 17 -8.31 6.88 -5.22
CA ILE A 17 -7.62 6.03 -4.22
C ILE A 17 -6.10 6.03 -4.47
N GLN A 18 -5.66 5.83 -5.71
CA GLN A 18 -4.24 5.79 -6.07
C GLN A 18 -3.54 7.12 -5.88
N LEU A 19 -4.21 8.21 -6.24
CA LEU A 19 -3.72 9.56 -5.99
C LEU A 19 -3.55 9.81 -4.49
N GLY A 20 -4.55 9.44 -3.68
CA GLY A 20 -4.49 9.57 -2.23
C GLY A 20 -3.33 8.78 -1.61
N LEU A 21 -3.10 7.56 -2.08
CA LEU A 21 -1.98 6.72 -1.62
C LEU A 21 -0.62 7.33 -2.00
N SER A 22 -0.45 7.71 -3.26
CA SER A 22 0.81 8.31 -3.74
C SER A 22 1.14 9.64 -3.07
N VAL A 23 0.13 10.45 -2.73
CA VAL A 23 0.34 11.68 -1.95
C VAL A 23 0.72 11.36 -0.50
N SER A 24 0.22 10.26 0.07
CA SER A 24 0.47 9.86 1.45
C SER A 24 1.83 9.16 1.67
N ASP A 25 2.48 8.69 0.61
CA ASP A 25 3.78 8.01 0.70
C ASP A 25 4.89 8.95 1.18
N LEU A 26 4.94 10.17 0.64
CA LEU A 26 5.92 11.21 1.02
C LEU A 26 5.91 11.58 2.52
N PRO A 27 4.77 11.99 3.12
CA PRO A 27 4.73 12.30 4.54
C PRO A 27 5.01 11.07 5.41
N SER A 28 4.65 9.86 4.94
CA SER A 28 4.93 8.62 5.68
C SER A 28 6.43 8.32 5.77
N ILE A 29 7.20 8.57 4.71
CA ILE A 29 8.65 8.43 4.71
C ILE A 29 9.30 9.46 5.64
N LYS A 30 8.89 10.73 5.56
CA LYS A 30 9.40 11.78 6.44
C LYS A 30 9.15 11.49 7.92
N LEU A 31 7.96 10.98 8.24
CA LEU A 31 7.63 10.61 9.62
C LEU A 31 8.52 9.46 10.13
N MET A 32 8.75 8.44 9.29
CA MET A 32 9.70 7.36 9.63
C MET A 32 11.12 7.88 9.81
N GLN A 33 11.55 8.86 9.01
CA GLN A 33 12.87 9.46 9.13
C GLN A 33 13.05 10.20 10.47
N ASP A 34 12.06 11.01 10.87
CA ASP A 34 12.09 11.72 12.16
C ASP A 34 12.18 10.74 13.34
N ILE A 35 11.36 9.68 13.30
CA ILE A 35 11.38 8.59 14.29
C ILE A 35 12.77 7.94 14.40
N VAL A 36 13.36 7.52 13.27
CA VAL A 36 14.67 6.86 13.27
C VAL A 36 15.75 7.81 13.76
N CYS A 37 15.68 9.08 13.37
CA CYS A 37 16.60 10.12 13.82
C CYS A 37 16.56 10.31 15.33
N LYS A 38 15.36 10.40 15.94
CA LYS A 38 15.17 10.48 17.39
C LYS A 38 15.76 9.28 18.11
N HIS A 39 15.58 8.08 17.56
CA HIS A 39 16.10 6.84 18.13
C HIS A 39 17.63 6.76 18.07
N VAL A 40 18.25 7.18 16.96
CA VAL A 40 19.71 7.18 16.77
C VAL A 40 20.40 8.23 17.64
N HIS A 41 19.85 9.44 17.71
CA HIS A 41 20.45 10.55 18.46
C HIS A 41 19.99 10.60 19.93
N ARG A 42 19.10 9.68 20.37
CA ARG A 42 18.51 9.61 21.73
C ARG A 42 17.91 10.95 22.18
N ILE A 43 17.18 11.61 21.29
CA ILE A 43 16.55 12.90 21.57
C ILE A 43 15.08 12.68 21.92
N ASP A 44 14.74 12.79 23.20
CA ASP A 44 13.35 12.75 23.73
C ASP A 44 12.64 14.11 23.55
N SER A 45 12.72 14.72 22.37
CA SER A 45 12.04 15.99 22.10
C SER A 45 10.79 15.76 21.23
N PRO A 46 9.61 16.28 21.62
CA PRO A 46 8.39 16.18 20.83
C PRO A 46 8.40 17.07 19.57
N GLU A 47 9.37 17.98 19.44
CA GLU A 47 9.52 18.83 18.26
C GLU A 47 9.99 18.05 17.03
N LEU A 48 9.55 18.53 15.86
CA LEU A 48 10.03 18.06 14.56
C LEU A 48 11.46 18.59 14.37
N LEU A 49 12.46 17.70 14.34
CA LEU A 49 13.84 18.14 14.17
C LEU A 49 14.08 18.67 12.73
N PRO A 50 15.00 19.64 12.55
CA PRO A 50 15.37 20.10 11.22
C PRO A 50 15.87 18.94 10.36
N GLU A 51 15.31 18.79 9.16
CA GLU A 51 15.57 17.67 8.24
C GLU A 51 17.07 17.49 7.93
N GLU A 52 17.84 18.59 7.91
CA GLU A 52 19.29 18.58 7.68
C GLU A 52 20.06 17.81 8.75
N LYS A 53 19.61 17.83 10.01
CA LYS A 53 20.27 17.14 11.13
C LYS A 53 19.97 15.63 11.16
N CYS A 54 18.95 15.20 10.40
CA CYS A 54 18.51 13.81 10.33
C CYS A 54 18.87 13.15 8.99
N ARG A 55 19.76 13.77 8.20
CA ARG A 55 20.19 13.28 6.88
C ARG A 55 21.50 12.47 6.93
N ASP A 56 22.01 12.18 8.12
CA ASP A 56 23.22 11.39 8.33
C ASP A 56 23.15 10.01 7.65
N GLU A 57 24.26 9.56 7.07
CA GLU A 57 24.39 8.22 6.45
C GLU A 57 23.82 7.07 7.31
N PRO A 58 24.14 6.95 8.62
CA PRO A 58 23.59 5.86 9.44
C PRO A 58 22.06 5.91 9.60
N VAL A 59 21.46 7.10 9.61
CA VAL A 59 19.99 7.27 9.71
C VAL A 59 19.33 6.84 8.41
N GLN A 60 19.87 7.29 7.26
CA GLN A 60 19.35 6.88 5.96
C GLN A 60 19.54 5.39 5.69
N GLN A 61 20.66 4.80 6.10
CA GLN A 61 20.90 3.37 5.91
C GLN A 61 19.91 2.51 6.72
N ARG A 62 19.64 2.87 7.99
CA ARG A 62 18.61 2.21 8.82
C ARG A 62 17.23 2.35 8.20
N LEU A 63 16.85 3.57 7.80
CA LEU A 63 15.56 3.85 7.19
C LEU A 63 15.37 3.05 5.89
N ASN A 64 16.38 3.07 5.01
CA ASN A 64 16.35 2.34 3.75
C ASN A 64 16.24 0.83 3.99
N PHE A 65 16.96 0.28 4.97
CA PHE A 65 16.88 -1.15 5.31
C PHE A 65 15.46 -1.54 5.77
N SER A 66 14.87 -0.76 6.68
CA SER A 66 13.50 -1.01 7.16
C SER A 66 12.46 -0.86 6.05
N MET A 67 12.58 0.17 5.22
CA MET A 67 11.69 0.42 4.08
C MET A 67 11.81 -0.68 3.02
N MET A 68 13.04 -1.11 2.70
CA MET A 68 13.27 -2.25 1.80
C MET A 68 12.63 -3.52 2.34
N GLY A 69 12.82 -3.84 3.63
CA GLY A 69 12.19 -5.02 4.24
C GLY A 69 10.65 -4.97 4.17
N MET A 70 10.05 -3.79 4.41
CA MET A 70 8.61 -3.58 4.24
C MET A 70 8.16 -3.85 2.80
N GLN A 71 8.87 -3.27 1.81
CA GLN A 71 8.53 -3.43 0.40
C GLN A 71 8.70 -4.87 -0.10
N ILE A 72 9.76 -5.55 0.34
CA ILE A 72 10.00 -6.96 0.00
C ILE A 72 8.88 -7.83 0.59
N SER A 73 8.56 -7.66 1.87
CA SER A 73 7.47 -8.39 2.54
C SER A 73 6.13 -8.17 1.84
N ALA A 74 5.82 -6.93 1.51
CA ALA A 74 4.60 -6.57 0.77
C ALA A 74 4.56 -7.20 -0.62
N THR A 75 5.67 -7.15 -1.36
CA THR A 75 5.76 -7.66 -2.73
C THR A 75 5.63 -9.19 -2.76
N ILE A 76 6.35 -9.89 -1.88
CA ILE A 76 6.27 -11.36 -1.75
C ILE A 76 4.83 -11.77 -1.43
N SER A 77 4.21 -11.12 -0.44
CA SER A 77 2.85 -11.43 -0.01
C SER A 77 1.84 -11.19 -1.12
N ALA A 78 1.92 -10.05 -1.82
CA ALA A 78 1.06 -9.73 -2.94
C ALA A 78 1.24 -10.72 -4.10
N THR A 79 2.47 -11.13 -4.40
CA THR A 79 2.79 -12.04 -5.51
C THR A 79 2.26 -13.45 -5.23
N LEU A 80 2.44 -13.94 -4.00
CA LEU A 80 1.91 -15.24 -3.57
C LEU A 80 0.39 -15.30 -3.70
N VAL A 81 -0.29 -14.19 -3.43
CA VAL A 81 -1.76 -14.12 -3.40
C VAL A 81 -2.36 -13.71 -4.74
N ALA A 82 -1.57 -13.11 -5.64
CA ALA A 82 -2.02 -12.69 -6.96
C ALA A 82 -2.56 -13.86 -7.80
N PHE A 83 -1.84 -15.00 -7.82
CA PHE A 83 -2.28 -16.18 -8.56
C PHE A 83 -3.60 -16.76 -8.01
N PRO A 84 -3.73 -17.12 -6.72
CA PRO A 84 -4.97 -17.68 -6.19
C PRO A 84 -6.14 -16.69 -6.25
N LEU A 85 -5.93 -15.39 -6.00
CA LEU A 85 -7.00 -14.39 -6.16
C LEU A 85 -7.42 -14.19 -7.61
N GLY A 86 -6.49 -14.32 -8.57
CA GLY A 86 -6.82 -14.34 -9.99
C GLY A 86 -7.80 -15.47 -10.32
N VAL A 87 -7.46 -16.71 -9.94
CA VAL A 87 -8.36 -17.87 -10.13
C VAL A 87 -9.69 -17.69 -9.38
N LEU A 88 -9.64 -17.12 -8.17
CA LEU A 88 -10.84 -16.88 -7.37
C LEU A 88 -11.75 -15.83 -8.01
N SER A 89 -11.18 -14.83 -8.67
CA SER A 89 -11.93 -13.76 -9.36
C SER A 89 -12.77 -14.29 -10.52
N ASP A 90 -12.30 -15.35 -11.18
CA ASP A 90 -13.04 -16.02 -12.25
C ASP A 90 -14.23 -16.85 -11.72
N ARG A 91 -14.16 -17.29 -10.45
CA ARG A 91 -15.19 -18.13 -9.81
C ARG A 91 -16.23 -17.32 -9.05
N ILE A 92 -15.81 -16.36 -8.23
CA ILE A 92 -16.66 -15.58 -7.32
C ILE A 92 -17.03 -14.21 -7.94
N GLY A 93 -16.39 -13.86 -9.05
CA GLY A 93 -16.52 -12.56 -9.70
C GLY A 93 -15.46 -11.56 -9.23
N ARG A 94 -15.36 -10.46 -9.95
CA ARG A 94 -14.26 -9.49 -9.80
C ARG A 94 -14.49 -8.44 -8.73
N LEU A 95 -15.75 -8.11 -8.46
CA LEU A 95 -16.13 -7.11 -7.46
C LEU A 95 -15.76 -7.53 -6.02
N PRO A 96 -16.02 -8.79 -5.59
CA PRO A 96 -15.64 -9.26 -4.26
C PRO A 96 -14.12 -9.28 -4.05
N VAL A 97 -13.35 -9.68 -5.07
CA VAL A 97 -11.88 -9.67 -5.02
C VAL A 97 -11.36 -8.25 -4.90
N LEU A 98 -11.91 -7.30 -5.67
CA LEU A 98 -11.57 -5.88 -5.54
C LEU A 98 -11.86 -5.34 -4.13
N GLY A 99 -13.01 -5.71 -3.55
CA GLY A 99 -13.36 -5.36 -2.17
C GLY A 99 -12.37 -5.91 -1.13
N ALA A 100 -11.95 -7.17 -1.29
CA ALA A 100 -10.94 -7.79 -0.43
C ALA A 100 -9.58 -7.08 -0.55
N SER A 101 -9.17 -6.69 -1.77
CA SER A 101 -7.96 -5.89 -1.99
C SER A 101 -8.03 -4.55 -1.27
N ILE A 102 -9.13 -3.80 -1.40
CA ILE A 102 -9.31 -2.51 -0.71
C ILE A 102 -9.28 -2.70 0.81
N LEU A 103 -9.94 -3.73 1.33
CA LEU A 103 -9.92 -4.03 2.77
C LEU A 103 -8.51 -4.32 3.28
N SER A 104 -7.73 -5.10 2.53
CA SER A 104 -6.34 -5.40 2.88
C SER A 104 -5.45 -4.13 2.89
N MET A 105 -5.74 -3.16 2.03
CA MET A 105 -5.03 -1.87 2.00
C MET A 105 -5.37 -1.01 3.22
N ILE A 106 -6.65 -0.95 3.60
CA ILE A 106 -7.09 -0.23 4.81
C ILE A 106 -6.44 -0.85 6.05
N LEU A 107 -6.43 -2.19 6.14
CA LEU A 107 -5.80 -2.91 7.24
C LEU A 107 -4.29 -2.63 7.31
N SER A 108 -3.60 -2.70 6.17
CA SER A 108 -2.17 -2.35 6.05
C SER A 108 -1.88 -0.94 6.54
N GLN A 109 -2.66 0.06 6.09
CA GLN A 109 -2.50 1.44 6.53
C GLN A 109 -2.76 1.63 8.02
N SER A 110 -3.82 1.01 8.54
CA SER A 110 -4.15 1.08 9.97
C SER A 110 -3.03 0.51 10.84
N TYR A 111 -2.43 -0.60 10.41
CA TYR A 111 -1.28 -1.21 11.07
C TYR A 111 -0.04 -0.31 10.98
N ALA A 112 0.24 0.27 9.82
CA ALA A 112 1.34 1.22 9.65
C ALA A 112 1.18 2.46 10.55
N MET A 113 -0.04 2.97 10.72
CA MET A 113 -0.31 4.06 11.67
C MET A 113 -0.13 3.61 13.12
N PHE A 114 -0.58 2.41 13.47
CA PHE A 114 -0.41 1.86 14.81
C PHE A 114 1.07 1.68 15.19
N VAL A 115 1.90 1.15 14.28
CA VAL A 115 3.36 1.01 14.49
C VAL A 115 4.02 2.37 14.68
N ARG A 116 3.67 3.36 13.84
CA ARG A 116 4.18 4.73 13.97
C ARG A 116 3.77 5.38 15.30
N TRP A 117 2.55 5.17 15.75
CA TRP A 117 2.07 5.70 17.03
C TRP A 117 2.77 5.06 18.23
N LYS A 118 3.12 3.77 18.14
CA LYS A 118 3.85 3.03 19.17
C LYS A 118 5.36 2.99 18.92
N SER A 119 5.89 3.94 18.15
CA SER A 119 7.29 3.92 17.75
C SER A 119 8.29 4.07 18.89
N ASP A 120 7.87 4.59 20.05
CA ASP A 120 8.73 4.67 21.24
C ASP A 120 8.95 3.29 21.90
N MET A 121 8.06 2.33 21.64
CA MET A 121 8.05 1.01 22.30
C MET A 121 8.26 -0.15 21.33
N ILE A 122 7.96 0.02 20.05
CA ILE A 122 7.99 -1.04 19.05
C ILE A 122 9.16 -0.81 18.08
N PRO A 123 10.02 -1.83 17.86
CA PRO A 123 11.13 -1.72 16.92
C PRO A 123 10.63 -1.55 15.48
N LEU A 124 11.36 -0.79 14.66
CA LEU A 124 10.97 -0.48 13.28
C LEU A 124 10.75 -1.74 12.42
N GLU A 125 11.38 -2.88 12.77
CA GLU A 125 11.17 -4.16 12.07
C GLU A 125 9.72 -4.67 12.13
N ALA A 126 8.91 -4.24 13.11
CA ALA A 126 7.50 -4.63 13.20
C ALA A 126 6.67 -4.17 11.99
N ILE A 127 7.16 -3.20 11.20
CA ILE A 127 6.52 -2.73 9.97
C ILE A 127 6.48 -3.83 8.90
N TRP A 128 7.33 -4.85 8.97
CA TRP A 128 7.35 -5.96 8.01
C TRP A 128 6.07 -6.79 8.04
N CYS A 129 5.34 -6.79 9.17
CA CYS A 129 4.05 -7.46 9.30
C CYS A 129 2.94 -6.86 8.41
N ILE A 130 3.18 -5.70 7.77
CA ILE A 130 2.30 -5.17 6.71
C ILE A 130 2.06 -6.22 5.60
N GLY A 131 3.07 -7.04 5.29
CA GLY A 131 2.92 -8.15 4.33
C GLY A 131 1.80 -9.12 4.70
N VAL A 132 1.62 -9.41 5.99
CA VAL A 132 0.57 -10.31 6.47
C VAL A 132 -0.82 -9.73 6.20
N ALA A 133 -1.02 -8.42 6.41
CA ALA A 133 -2.27 -7.76 6.06
C ALA A 133 -2.55 -7.83 4.55
N LEU A 134 -1.49 -7.74 3.74
CA LEU A 134 -1.56 -7.87 2.28
C LEU A 134 -1.87 -9.29 1.81
N LEU A 135 -1.57 -10.34 2.59
CA LEU A 135 -1.93 -11.72 2.24
C LEU A 135 -3.44 -11.92 2.09
N PHE A 136 -4.27 -11.10 2.74
CA PHE A 136 -5.72 -11.25 2.68
C PHE A 136 -6.35 -10.73 1.38
N GLY A 137 -5.68 -9.84 0.64
CA GLY A 137 -6.28 -9.18 -0.52
C GLY A 137 -5.32 -8.74 -1.62
N GLY A 138 -4.01 -8.96 -1.46
CA GLY A 138 -2.98 -8.60 -2.44
C GLY A 138 -2.69 -7.10 -2.57
N GLY A 139 -3.45 -6.25 -1.88
CA GLY A 139 -3.22 -4.81 -1.82
C GLY A 139 -3.38 -4.07 -3.15
N ARG A 140 -2.54 -3.03 -3.31
CA ARG A 140 -2.56 -2.10 -4.44
C ARG A 140 -2.41 -2.80 -5.80
N SER A 141 -1.48 -3.74 -5.90
CA SER A 141 -1.16 -4.44 -7.15
C SER A 141 -2.33 -5.28 -7.67
N VAL A 142 -2.96 -6.07 -6.80
CA VAL A 142 -4.12 -6.90 -7.18
C VAL A 142 -5.35 -6.04 -7.47
N ALA A 143 -5.56 -4.96 -6.72
CA ALA A 143 -6.64 -4.01 -7.00
C ALA A 143 -6.51 -3.39 -8.40
N GLU A 144 -5.31 -2.94 -8.79
CA GLU A 144 -5.06 -2.40 -10.14
C GLU A 144 -5.31 -3.45 -11.23
N ALA A 145 -4.77 -4.66 -11.05
CA ALA A 145 -4.92 -5.74 -12.02
C ALA A 145 -6.39 -6.11 -12.25
N MET A 146 -7.18 -6.26 -11.17
CA MET A 146 -8.61 -6.57 -11.26
C MET A 146 -9.38 -5.52 -12.04
N VAL A 147 -8.98 -4.26 -11.92
CA VAL A 147 -9.66 -3.14 -12.58
C VAL A 147 -9.36 -3.14 -14.05
N PHE A 148 -8.10 -3.30 -14.45
CA PHE A 148 -7.75 -3.43 -15.85
C PHE A 148 -8.54 -4.56 -16.51
N VAL A 149 -8.66 -5.70 -15.82
CA VAL A 149 -9.45 -6.84 -16.27
C VAL A 149 -10.95 -6.48 -16.38
N ILE A 150 -11.53 -5.79 -15.40
CA ILE A 150 -12.91 -5.29 -15.47
C ILE A 150 -13.10 -4.37 -16.69
N ILE A 151 -12.23 -3.38 -16.87
CA ILE A 151 -12.28 -2.42 -17.99
C ILE A 151 -12.30 -3.18 -19.31
N VAL A 152 -11.32 -4.08 -19.50
CA VAL A 152 -11.19 -4.90 -20.71
C VAL A 152 -12.51 -5.59 -21.01
N ASP A 153 -13.11 -6.30 -20.05
CA ASP A 153 -14.33 -7.10 -20.31
C ASP A 153 -15.65 -6.33 -20.36
N THR A 154 -15.61 -5.04 -20.02
CA THR A 154 -16.72 -4.14 -20.30
C THR A 154 -16.62 -3.41 -21.63
N VAL A 155 -15.45 -3.36 -22.29
CA VAL A 155 -15.34 -2.85 -23.66
C VAL A 155 -15.89 -3.91 -24.62
N PRO A 156 -17.01 -3.65 -25.34
CA PRO A 156 -17.56 -4.61 -26.30
C PRO A 156 -16.57 -4.92 -27.42
N GLU A 157 -16.56 -6.18 -27.88
CA GLU A 157 -15.61 -6.70 -28.88
C GLU A 157 -15.54 -5.86 -30.16
N SER A 158 -16.64 -5.17 -30.52
CA SER A 158 -16.74 -4.30 -31.70
C SER A 158 -15.84 -3.05 -31.66
N LYS A 159 -15.18 -2.77 -30.53
CA LYS A 159 -14.19 -1.68 -30.37
C LYS A 159 -12.79 -2.17 -30.01
N ARG A 160 -12.57 -3.49 -29.86
CA ARG A 160 -11.23 -4.07 -29.58
C ARG A 160 -10.38 -4.25 -30.85
N GLN A 161 -10.98 -4.11 -32.03
CA GLN A 161 -10.29 -4.15 -33.33
C GLN A 161 -10.57 -2.86 -34.11
N ALA A 162 -9.89 -1.77 -33.76
CA ALA A 162 -9.72 -0.60 -34.62
C ALA A 162 -8.42 0.10 -34.24
#